data_AF-A0A2J7ZNC2-F1
#
_entry.id   AF-A0A2J7ZNC2-F1
#
_cell.length_a   1.000
_cell.length_b   1.000
_cell.length_c   1.000
_cell.angle_alpha   90.00
_cell.angle_beta   90.00
_cell.angle_gamma   90.00
#
_symmetry.space_group_name_H-M   'P 1'
#
loop_
_entity.id
_entity.type
_entity.pdbx_description
1 polymer ?
#
loop_
_entity_poly.entity_id
_entity_poly.type
_entity_poly.pdbx_seq_one_letter_code
_entity_poly.pdbx_strand_id
1 'polypeptide(L)'
;MYAEGSDGHDTTSVVVDGDSHVDNNTALFDAGAMGFNQGLRALTVSVNSSISDNIAATGTGGALYVRGCLGSMVLMDNSSISGNRASRGSGGAISIAGGGPSPYDTSILSVTGNSRMESNYAGYDGGAWSTKRSLTSLLIASNSSVSNNTAQERGGALYTMWGSDVLSVANNSSVSYNTARRGGAVFVAQAIRSITVTNGSRISFNSASGYGGAVYMDGSGVANGFNASLSVSGGSQMNGNNAQEQGGVLWTACGLDVLSVANNSSFSNNTARISSGGAVYARQAIRSIAISDGSQMDGNRCLLNSQGGALYTLGLIGSLYVADFSSISNNLAGTGGVIFTSQSLESLVVSNNSNISRNAALSQIDGNNALISGGAFFSWRSMSTLRVTDNSSISRNSAKYTNGGAINVYTLGSVAVTNGSRMSFNSAPLGVGGAINMDGSTASDGFFTSSLVISNGSKMDRNIAGRAGGAFATTCGLNMLHVTDNSSMCNSSAVGLVGQNNIKGGGGAVFVQQALNAVVLAGGSRISSNSARVGAGGAVYMAGSGTTNGFNISLSISSGSQMDAKFSGITWRSICHQSRNWPAIRGRIQQHQWQHSS
;
A
#
# COMPACT_ATOMS: atom_id res chain seq x y z
N MET A 1 40.54 -7.93 -24.49
CA MET A 1 41.10 -6.58 -24.77
C MET A 1 41.38 -5.88 -23.45
N TYR A 2 42.55 -5.25 -23.30
CA TYR A 2 42.86 -4.42 -22.14
C TYR A 2 43.41 -3.08 -22.61
N ALA A 3 42.84 -1.99 -22.14
CA ALA A 3 43.25 -0.63 -22.52
C ALA A 3 43.78 0.13 -21.30
N GLU A 4 45.06 0.50 -21.37
CA GLU A 4 45.71 1.43 -20.46
C GLU A 4 45.75 2.83 -21.10
N GLY A 5 45.29 3.85 -20.40
CA GLY A 5 45.39 5.25 -20.82
C GLY A 5 46.22 6.03 -19.83
N SER A 6 47.18 6.83 -20.33
CA SER A 6 48.06 7.70 -19.54
C SER A 6 47.38 9.01 -19.11
N ASP A 7 46.33 9.42 -19.83
CA ASP A 7 45.74 10.76 -19.71
C ASP A 7 44.25 10.57 -19.40
N GLY A 8 43.77 11.07 -18.26
CA GLY A 8 42.47 10.79 -17.65
C GLY A 8 41.23 11.28 -18.41
N HIS A 9 41.10 10.98 -19.71
CA HIS A 9 39.99 11.41 -20.56
C HIS A 9 39.15 10.26 -21.12
N ASP A 10 37.83 10.44 -20.96
CA ASP A 10 36.72 9.58 -21.36
C ASP A 10 36.45 9.61 -22.88
N THR A 11 37.46 9.43 -23.76
CA THR A 11 37.24 9.52 -25.22
C THR A 11 36.88 8.19 -25.89
N THR A 12 37.31 7.08 -25.31
CA THR A 12 37.17 5.75 -25.93
C THR A 12 35.70 5.32 -25.95
N SER A 13 35.26 4.74 -27.06
CA SER A 13 33.95 4.09 -27.18
C SER A 13 34.12 2.69 -27.73
N VAL A 14 33.34 1.77 -27.18
CA VAL A 14 33.25 0.40 -27.69
C VAL A 14 31.92 0.25 -28.39
N VAL A 15 31.98 -0.28 -29.61
CA VAL A 15 30.81 -0.61 -30.42
C VAL A 15 30.93 -2.08 -30.80
N VAL A 16 29.91 -2.86 -30.46
CA VAL A 16 29.71 -4.24 -30.92
C VAL A 16 28.48 -4.20 -31.81
N ASP A 17 28.68 -4.24 -33.11
CA ASP A 17 27.64 -3.94 -34.10
C ASP A 17 27.75 -4.83 -35.34
N GLY A 18 26.65 -4.94 -36.09
CA GLY A 18 26.61 -5.66 -37.37
C GLY A 18 26.81 -7.16 -37.21
N ASP A 19 26.02 -7.79 -36.35
CA ASP A 19 26.07 -9.24 -36.06
C ASP A 19 27.43 -9.66 -35.45
N SER A 20 27.95 -8.82 -34.54
CA SER A 20 29.23 -9.05 -33.87
C SER A 20 29.04 -9.69 -32.50
N HIS A 21 29.98 -10.55 -32.11
CA HIS A 21 29.91 -11.29 -30.85
C HIS A 21 31.20 -11.13 -30.02
N VAL A 22 31.04 -10.80 -28.75
CA VAL A 22 32.11 -10.84 -27.74
C VAL A 22 31.77 -11.94 -26.74
N ASP A 23 32.26 -13.14 -27.00
CA ASP A 23 31.83 -14.32 -26.25
C ASP A 23 32.95 -15.26 -25.78
N ASN A 24 32.63 -16.06 -24.77
CA ASN A 24 33.47 -17.17 -24.26
C ASN A 24 34.88 -16.77 -23.79
N ASN A 25 35.06 -15.52 -23.37
CA ASN A 25 36.35 -15.07 -22.83
C ASN A 25 36.42 -15.34 -21.33
N THR A 26 37.57 -15.77 -20.84
CA THR A 26 37.80 -15.98 -19.40
C THR A 26 39.04 -15.23 -18.94
N ALA A 27 38.89 -14.40 -17.91
CA ALA A 27 39.99 -13.78 -17.19
C ALA A 27 40.05 -14.31 -15.76
N LEU A 28 41.27 -14.43 -15.22
CA LEU A 28 41.46 -14.83 -13.83
C LEU A 28 40.91 -13.77 -12.87
N PHE A 29 41.12 -12.49 -13.18
CA PHE A 29 40.73 -11.34 -12.36
C PHE A 29 39.50 -10.63 -12.94
N ASP A 30 39.57 -9.31 -13.11
CA ASP A 30 38.50 -8.48 -13.65
C ASP A 30 38.41 -8.58 -15.17
N ALA A 31 37.26 -8.19 -15.74
CA ALA A 31 37.02 -8.12 -17.19
C ALA A 31 37.26 -9.44 -17.91
N GLY A 32 36.25 -10.33 -17.93
CA GLY A 32 36.38 -11.57 -18.69
C GLY A 32 36.71 -11.34 -20.17
N ALA A 33 36.22 -10.25 -20.78
CA ALA A 33 36.52 -9.88 -22.16
C ALA A 33 37.27 -8.55 -22.32
N MET A 34 36.81 -7.48 -21.67
CA MET A 34 37.26 -6.10 -21.93
C MET A 34 37.50 -5.32 -20.64
N GLY A 35 38.75 -4.88 -20.41
CA GLY A 35 39.13 -4.12 -19.21
C GLY A 35 39.63 -2.72 -19.54
N PHE A 36 39.13 -1.73 -18.80
CA PHE A 36 39.52 -0.32 -18.93
C PHE A 36 39.98 0.23 -17.58
N ASN A 37 41.23 0.70 -17.50
CA ASN A 37 41.80 1.24 -16.26
C ASN A 37 41.43 2.72 -16.02
N GLN A 38 40.86 3.39 -17.02
CA GLN A 38 40.29 4.73 -16.96
C GLN A 38 38.76 4.67 -17.16
N GLY A 39 38.13 5.77 -17.56
CA GLY A 39 36.72 5.76 -17.95
C GLY A 39 36.50 5.34 -19.41
N LEU A 40 35.25 5.01 -19.72
CA LEU A 40 34.76 4.62 -21.04
C LEU A 40 33.62 5.59 -21.41
N ARG A 41 33.73 6.27 -22.56
CA ARG A 41 32.69 7.21 -23.01
C ARG A 41 31.36 6.50 -23.21
N ALA A 42 31.41 5.40 -23.97
CA ALA A 42 30.22 4.67 -24.37
C ALA A 42 30.52 3.20 -24.63
N LEU A 43 29.55 2.35 -24.28
CA LEU A 43 29.40 1.00 -24.81
C LEU A 43 28.10 0.95 -25.62
N THR A 44 28.18 0.58 -26.89
CA THR A 44 27.01 0.32 -27.74
C THR A 44 27.05 -1.13 -28.19
N VAL A 45 25.94 -1.85 -28.01
CA VAL A 45 25.73 -3.18 -28.59
C VAL A 45 24.46 -3.11 -29.45
N SER A 46 24.59 -3.33 -30.75
CA SER A 46 23.54 -3.07 -31.74
C SER A 46 23.55 -4.07 -32.90
N VAL A 47 22.48 -4.03 -33.70
CA VAL A 47 22.28 -4.82 -34.93
C VAL A 47 22.61 -6.31 -34.73
N ASN A 48 21.75 -7.02 -33.99
CA ASN A 48 21.84 -8.45 -33.71
C ASN A 48 23.13 -8.91 -33.00
N SER A 49 23.85 -7.99 -32.35
CA SER A 49 25.12 -8.30 -31.72
C SER A 49 24.96 -8.87 -30.30
N SER A 50 26.02 -9.50 -29.77
CA SER A 50 26.00 -10.05 -28.42
C SER A 50 27.29 -9.85 -27.62
N ILE A 51 27.13 -9.78 -26.30
CA ILE A 51 28.21 -9.98 -25.33
C ILE A 51 27.79 -11.11 -24.40
N SER A 52 28.37 -12.31 -24.55
CA SER A 52 27.87 -13.49 -23.85
C SER A 52 28.92 -14.44 -23.27
N ASP A 53 28.56 -15.14 -22.20
CA ASP A 53 29.35 -16.24 -21.64
C ASP A 53 30.80 -15.86 -21.28
N ASN A 54 31.04 -14.59 -20.97
CA ASN A 54 32.35 -14.13 -20.51
C ASN A 54 32.47 -14.28 -18.99
N ILE A 55 33.65 -14.69 -18.52
CA ILE A 55 33.88 -15.07 -17.12
C ILE A 55 35.04 -14.27 -16.53
N ALA A 56 34.76 -13.55 -15.44
CA ALA A 56 35.73 -13.09 -14.46
C ALA A 56 35.78 -14.11 -13.30
N ALA A 57 36.83 -14.92 -13.23
CA ALA A 57 36.90 -16.08 -12.33
C ALA A 57 37.00 -15.67 -10.84
N THR A 58 37.74 -14.61 -10.55
CA THR A 58 37.88 -14.08 -9.18
C THR A 58 37.54 -12.60 -9.07
N GLY A 59 37.48 -11.88 -10.19
CA GLY A 59 37.21 -10.44 -10.23
C GLY A 59 35.78 -10.08 -10.58
N THR A 60 35.62 -8.85 -11.06
CA THR A 60 34.36 -8.16 -11.35
C THR A 60 34.23 -7.84 -12.85
N GLY A 61 33.01 -7.63 -13.33
CA GLY A 61 32.77 -7.35 -14.75
C GLY A 61 32.99 -8.59 -15.60
N GLY A 62 32.06 -9.55 -15.54
CA GLY A 62 32.24 -10.85 -16.21
C GLY A 62 32.53 -10.70 -17.71
N ALA A 63 31.99 -9.67 -18.38
CA ALA A 63 32.44 -9.25 -19.70
C ALA A 63 33.31 -7.99 -19.65
N LEU A 64 32.81 -6.94 -19.02
CA LEU A 64 33.40 -5.60 -19.05
C LEU A 64 33.68 -5.09 -17.63
N TYR A 65 34.92 -4.65 -17.39
CA TYR A 65 35.28 -3.88 -16.21
C TYR A 65 35.80 -2.51 -16.61
N VAL A 66 35.26 -1.47 -15.98
CA VAL A 66 35.69 -0.08 -16.13
C VAL A 66 36.07 0.44 -14.75
N ARG A 67 37.35 0.77 -14.54
CA ARG A 67 37.81 1.33 -13.27
C ARG A 67 37.25 2.73 -13.04
N GLY A 68 37.20 3.55 -14.09
CA GLY A 68 36.70 4.93 -14.07
C GLY A 68 35.18 5.04 -14.08
N CYS A 69 34.65 5.88 -14.98
CA CYS A 69 33.21 6.05 -15.22
C CYS A 69 32.81 5.43 -16.56
N LEU A 70 31.52 5.13 -16.74
CA LEU A 70 30.95 4.80 -18.05
C LEU A 70 29.93 5.86 -18.40
N GLY A 71 30.21 6.67 -19.43
CA GLY A 71 29.33 7.77 -19.84
C GLY A 71 27.94 7.26 -20.21
N SER A 72 27.85 6.34 -21.18
CA SER A 72 26.57 5.71 -21.57
C SER A 72 26.72 4.24 -21.93
N MET A 73 25.74 3.42 -21.60
CA MET A 73 25.58 2.09 -22.19
C MET A 73 24.24 1.96 -22.89
N VAL A 74 24.30 1.51 -24.14
CA VAL A 74 23.12 1.29 -24.96
C VAL A 74 23.16 -0.10 -25.58
N LEU A 75 22.09 -0.85 -25.38
CA LEU A 75 21.81 -2.15 -25.96
C LEU A 75 20.55 -2.02 -26.81
N MET A 76 20.66 -2.23 -28.13
CA MET A 76 19.59 -1.95 -29.09
C MET A 76 19.54 -2.94 -30.26
N ASP A 77 18.50 -2.83 -31.08
CA ASP A 77 18.39 -3.52 -32.38
C ASP A 77 18.61 -5.04 -32.31
N ASN A 78 17.77 -5.70 -31.50
CA ASN A 78 17.69 -7.15 -31.33
C ASN A 78 19.00 -7.77 -30.80
N SER A 79 19.71 -7.04 -29.95
CA SER A 79 21.00 -7.45 -29.39
C SER A 79 20.87 -8.05 -27.99
N SER A 80 21.93 -8.70 -27.51
CA SER A 80 21.92 -9.34 -26.18
C SER A 80 23.19 -9.13 -25.34
N ILE A 81 23.00 -9.12 -24.02
CA ILE A 81 24.08 -9.30 -23.03
C ILE A 81 23.67 -10.42 -22.08
N SER A 82 24.26 -11.59 -22.23
CA SER A 82 23.74 -12.80 -21.57
C SER A 82 24.78 -13.80 -21.07
N GLY A 83 24.48 -14.48 -19.96
CA GLY A 83 25.33 -15.59 -19.48
C GLY A 83 26.69 -15.16 -18.93
N ASN A 84 26.96 -13.86 -18.79
CA ASN A 84 28.24 -13.38 -18.28
C ASN A 84 28.32 -13.57 -16.76
N ARG A 85 29.53 -13.88 -16.27
CA ARG A 85 29.75 -14.31 -14.89
C ARG A 85 30.92 -13.59 -14.21
N ALA A 86 30.64 -12.86 -13.15
CA ALA A 86 31.65 -12.45 -12.16
C ALA A 86 31.55 -13.39 -10.95
N SER A 87 32.36 -14.44 -10.91
CA SER A 87 32.13 -15.58 -9.99
C SER A 87 32.30 -15.20 -8.51
N ARG A 88 33.14 -14.21 -8.21
CA ARG A 88 33.39 -13.70 -6.84
C ARG A 88 33.30 -12.17 -6.74
N GLY A 89 32.95 -11.50 -7.83
CA GLY A 89 32.87 -10.04 -7.91
C GLY A 89 31.47 -9.53 -8.21
N SER A 90 31.40 -8.24 -8.48
CA SER A 90 30.17 -7.53 -8.85
C SER A 90 30.06 -7.40 -10.37
N GLY A 91 28.88 -7.04 -10.89
CA GLY A 91 28.68 -6.75 -12.30
C GLY A 91 28.88 -7.99 -13.14
N GLY A 92 27.93 -8.92 -13.09
CA GLY A 92 28.08 -10.22 -13.77
C GLY A 92 28.35 -10.09 -15.26
N ALA A 93 27.78 -9.07 -15.92
CA ALA A 93 28.25 -8.64 -17.23
C ALA A 93 29.18 -7.43 -17.15
N ILE A 94 28.72 -6.35 -16.52
CA ILE A 94 29.39 -5.05 -16.56
C ILE A 94 29.60 -4.52 -15.15
N SER A 95 30.83 -4.10 -14.85
CA SER A 95 31.18 -3.48 -13.58
C SER A 95 31.92 -2.16 -13.75
N ILE A 96 31.47 -1.14 -13.04
CA ILE A 96 32.06 0.19 -13.00
C ILE A 96 32.50 0.49 -11.56
N ALA A 97 33.82 0.50 -11.34
CA ALA A 97 34.37 0.69 -10.01
C ALA A 97 34.32 2.14 -9.53
N GLY A 98 34.19 3.12 -10.44
CA GLY A 98 34.04 4.53 -10.09
C GLY A 98 35.31 5.20 -9.53
N GLY A 99 36.50 4.64 -9.70
CA GLY A 99 37.78 5.21 -9.27
C GLY A 99 38.26 6.35 -10.17
N GLY A 100 38.77 7.43 -9.58
CA GLY A 100 39.36 8.57 -10.29
C GLY A 100 38.56 9.88 -10.13
N PRO A 101 39.22 11.05 -10.23
CA PRO A 101 38.58 12.37 -10.15
C PRO A 101 37.86 12.67 -11.47
N SER A 102 36.68 12.08 -11.67
CA SER A 102 35.86 12.38 -12.86
C SER A 102 34.53 12.98 -12.44
N PRO A 103 34.12 14.13 -13.02
CA PRO A 103 32.85 14.81 -12.73
C PRO A 103 31.63 14.08 -13.32
N TYR A 104 31.82 12.95 -14.00
CA TYR A 104 30.75 12.23 -14.68
C TYR A 104 30.18 11.10 -13.81
N ASP A 105 28.88 11.20 -13.56
CA ASP A 105 28.05 10.06 -13.16
C ASP A 105 27.90 9.09 -14.35
N THR A 106 27.54 7.83 -14.09
CA THR A 106 27.10 6.96 -15.19
C THR A 106 25.80 7.52 -15.71
N SER A 107 25.77 8.14 -16.88
CA SER A 107 24.59 8.92 -17.23
C SER A 107 23.42 7.99 -17.60
N ILE A 108 23.62 7.04 -18.51
CA ILE A 108 22.50 6.31 -19.12
C ILE A 108 22.82 4.82 -19.22
N LEU A 109 21.88 3.99 -18.74
CA LEU A 109 21.78 2.58 -19.11
C LEU A 109 20.46 2.39 -19.86
N SER A 110 20.53 2.00 -21.13
CA SER A 110 19.38 1.85 -22.02
C SER A 110 19.36 0.48 -22.69
N VAL A 111 18.27 -0.27 -22.51
CA VAL A 111 18.01 -1.56 -23.17
C VAL A 111 16.75 -1.42 -24.02
N THR A 112 16.90 -1.42 -25.34
CA THR A 112 15.86 -1.02 -26.30
C THR A 112 15.82 -1.89 -27.55
N GLY A 113 14.82 -1.70 -28.42
CA GLY A 113 14.76 -2.34 -29.74
C GLY A 113 14.76 -3.87 -29.68
N ASN A 114 13.86 -4.49 -28.91
CA ASN A 114 13.76 -5.95 -28.76
C ASN A 114 15.03 -6.63 -28.20
N SER A 115 15.80 -5.90 -27.37
CA SER A 115 17.07 -6.41 -26.84
C SER A 115 16.94 -6.98 -25.43
N ARG A 116 17.93 -7.80 -25.03
CA ARG A 116 17.87 -8.59 -23.79
C ARG A 116 19.14 -8.51 -22.97
N MET A 117 19.00 -8.23 -21.67
CA MET A 117 20.08 -8.37 -20.70
C MET A 117 19.70 -9.45 -19.68
N GLU A 118 20.21 -10.67 -19.87
CA GLU A 118 19.64 -11.83 -19.17
C GLU A 118 20.63 -12.88 -18.70
N SER A 119 20.25 -13.61 -17.64
CA SER A 119 21.01 -14.77 -17.14
C SER A 119 22.45 -14.44 -16.73
N ASN A 120 22.74 -13.19 -16.36
CA ASN A 120 24.06 -12.80 -15.87
C ASN A 120 24.17 -13.05 -14.36
N TYR A 121 25.37 -13.41 -13.90
CA TYR A 121 25.61 -13.81 -12.52
C TYR A 121 26.75 -13.02 -11.87
N ALA A 122 26.49 -12.45 -10.70
CA ALA A 122 27.49 -11.85 -9.82
C ALA A 122 27.55 -12.57 -8.48
N GLY A 123 28.77 -12.88 -8.02
CA GLY A 123 29.04 -13.38 -6.68
C GLY A 123 28.81 -12.35 -5.57
N TYR A 124 28.71 -11.06 -5.92
CA TYR A 124 28.38 -9.95 -5.00
C TYR A 124 27.16 -9.16 -5.50
N ASP A 125 27.37 -7.99 -6.10
CA ASP A 125 26.33 -7.01 -6.42
C ASP A 125 26.14 -6.85 -7.94
N GLY A 126 24.91 -6.57 -8.38
CA GLY A 126 24.62 -6.25 -9.77
C GLY A 126 24.80 -7.44 -10.71
N GLY A 127 23.84 -8.35 -10.75
CA GLY A 127 23.99 -9.61 -11.50
C GLY A 127 24.23 -9.38 -12.99
N ALA A 128 23.66 -8.33 -13.58
CA ALA A 128 24.06 -7.86 -14.91
C ALA A 128 24.99 -6.65 -14.83
N TRP A 129 24.62 -5.65 -14.04
CA TRP A 129 25.28 -4.35 -13.99
C TRP A 129 25.56 -3.91 -12.56
N SER A 130 26.80 -3.50 -12.29
CA SER A 130 27.17 -2.87 -11.03
C SER A 130 27.91 -1.56 -11.27
N THR A 131 27.50 -0.49 -10.61
CA THR A 131 28.21 0.79 -10.66
C THR A 131 28.38 1.40 -9.28
N LYS A 132 29.56 1.99 -9.02
CA LYS A 132 29.80 2.84 -7.85
C LYS A 132 29.59 4.32 -8.13
N ARG A 133 28.83 4.67 -9.18
CA ARG A 133 28.44 6.03 -9.58
C ARG A 133 26.91 6.18 -9.64
N SER A 134 26.40 7.40 -9.68
CA SER A 134 24.97 7.65 -9.82
C SER A 134 24.50 7.32 -11.23
N LEU A 135 23.19 7.15 -11.40
CA LEU A 135 22.53 6.98 -12.71
C LEU A 135 21.59 8.17 -13.00
N THR A 136 21.70 8.79 -14.17
CA THR A 136 20.64 9.73 -14.59
C THR A 136 19.43 9.00 -15.17
N SER A 137 19.62 7.86 -15.83
CA SER A 137 18.51 7.06 -16.36
C SER A 137 18.82 5.58 -16.47
N LEU A 138 17.86 4.77 -16.05
CA LEU A 138 17.75 3.34 -16.33
C LEU A 138 16.49 3.12 -17.17
N LEU A 139 16.66 2.88 -18.47
CA LEU A 139 15.59 2.73 -19.45
C LEU A 139 15.54 1.31 -20.00
N ILE A 140 14.39 0.66 -19.91
CA ILE A 140 14.10 -0.61 -20.59
C ILE A 140 12.86 -0.39 -21.44
N ALA A 141 13.01 -0.31 -22.76
CA ALA A 141 11.92 0.10 -23.65
C ALA A 141 11.84 -0.71 -24.95
N SER A 142 10.72 -0.59 -25.67
CA SER A 142 10.55 -1.09 -27.03
C SER A 142 10.72 -2.61 -27.15
N ASN A 143 9.88 -3.36 -26.43
CA ASN A 143 9.83 -4.83 -26.39
C ASN A 143 11.11 -5.49 -25.81
N SER A 144 11.82 -4.80 -24.94
CA SER A 144 13.08 -5.28 -24.37
C SER A 144 12.92 -5.93 -23.01
N SER A 145 13.91 -6.75 -22.60
CA SER A 145 13.89 -7.43 -21.31
C SER A 145 15.20 -7.35 -20.52
N VAL A 146 15.05 -7.29 -19.19
CA VAL A 146 16.13 -7.51 -18.22
C VAL A 146 15.68 -8.61 -17.25
N SER A 147 16.20 -9.83 -17.43
CA SER A 147 15.61 -11.00 -16.79
C SER A 147 16.59 -12.07 -16.34
N ASN A 148 16.19 -12.86 -15.34
CA ASN A 148 16.97 -14.01 -14.85
C ASN A 148 18.39 -13.65 -14.36
N ASN A 149 18.66 -12.38 -14.06
CA ASN A 149 19.97 -11.99 -13.54
C ASN A 149 20.02 -12.25 -12.03
N THR A 150 21.17 -12.71 -11.57
CA THR A 150 21.37 -13.12 -10.17
C THR A 150 22.57 -12.42 -9.56
N ALA A 151 22.37 -11.79 -8.42
CA ALA A 151 23.42 -11.31 -7.53
C ALA A 151 23.29 -12.06 -6.20
N GLN A 152 24.38 -12.45 -5.55
CA GLN A 152 24.25 -13.07 -4.21
C GLN A 152 23.85 -12.04 -3.15
N GLU A 153 24.18 -10.77 -3.35
CA GLU A 153 23.99 -9.72 -2.35
C GLU A 153 22.95 -8.68 -2.76
N ARG A 154 23.24 -7.80 -3.72
CA ARG A 154 22.36 -6.65 -3.99
C ARG A 154 22.11 -6.48 -5.48
N GLY A 155 20.86 -6.21 -5.85
CA GLY A 155 20.51 -5.83 -7.21
C GLY A 155 20.70 -6.97 -8.19
N GLY A 156 19.73 -7.90 -8.26
CA GLY A 156 19.88 -9.10 -9.09
C GLY A 156 20.12 -8.79 -10.55
N ALA A 157 19.51 -7.72 -11.08
CA ALA A 157 19.90 -7.12 -12.36
C ALA A 157 20.93 -6.00 -12.16
N LEU A 158 20.61 -5.03 -11.32
CA LEU A 158 21.36 -3.78 -11.23
C LEU A 158 21.63 -3.35 -9.80
N TYR A 159 22.88 -2.96 -9.56
CA TYR A 159 23.33 -2.28 -8.36
C TYR A 159 23.90 -0.88 -8.69
N THR A 160 23.50 0.12 -7.90
CA THR A 160 24.22 1.40 -7.81
C THR A 160 24.50 1.79 -6.36
N MET A 161 25.72 2.29 -6.13
CA MET A 161 26.15 2.83 -4.83
C MET A 161 25.57 4.22 -4.53
N TRP A 162 25.14 4.97 -5.54
CA TRP A 162 24.62 6.33 -5.37
C TRP A 162 23.14 6.39 -5.80
N GLY A 163 22.62 7.58 -6.10
CA GLY A 163 21.25 7.77 -6.52
C GLY A 163 20.97 7.34 -7.97
N SER A 164 19.68 7.23 -8.27
CA SER A 164 19.20 7.20 -9.66
C SER A 164 18.08 8.21 -9.84
N ASP A 165 18.10 8.94 -10.95
CA ASP A 165 17.03 9.89 -11.25
C ASP A 165 15.75 9.17 -11.71
N VAL A 166 15.89 8.24 -12.68
CA VAL A 166 14.75 7.57 -13.28
C VAL A 166 15.03 6.08 -13.49
N LEU A 167 14.10 5.24 -13.08
CA LEU A 167 13.91 3.87 -13.57
C LEU A 167 12.62 3.83 -14.40
N SER A 168 12.74 3.54 -15.69
CA SER A 168 11.61 3.47 -16.62
C SER A 168 11.57 2.15 -17.37
N VAL A 169 10.41 1.49 -17.33
CA VAL A 169 10.10 0.30 -18.13
C VAL A 169 8.89 0.61 -19.00
N ALA A 170 9.07 0.65 -20.31
CA ALA A 170 8.08 1.19 -21.24
C ALA A 170 7.90 0.34 -22.50
N ASN A 171 6.77 0.49 -23.17
CA ASN A 171 6.48 -0.08 -24.50
C ASN A 171 6.70 -1.60 -24.55
N ASN A 172 5.87 -2.35 -23.81
CA ASN A 172 5.84 -3.81 -23.73
C ASN A 172 7.15 -4.45 -23.23
N SER A 173 7.92 -3.71 -22.43
CA SER A 173 9.18 -4.19 -21.87
C SER A 173 9.02 -4.87 -20.51
N SER A 174 10.04 -5.61 -20.07
CA SER A 174 9.99 -6.34 -18.80
C SER A 174 11.28 -6.33 -18.00
N VAL A 175 11.14 -6.18 -16.68
CA VAL A 175 12.19 -6.50 -15.69
C VAL A 175 11.66 -7.62 -14.79
N SER A 176 12.14 -8.84 -14.96
CA SER A 176 11.51 -10.01 -14.33
C SER A 176 12.44 -11.16 -13.97
N TYR A 177 12.06 -11.93 -12.95
CA TYR A 177 12.81 -13.12 -12.52
C TYR A 177 14.25 -12.85 -12.06
N ASN A 178 14.57 -11.60 -11.70
CA ASN A 178 15.87 -11.28 -11.13
C ASN A 178 15.88 -11.61 -9.64
N THR A 179 17.02 -12.07 -9.13
CA THR A 179 17.16 -12.53 -7.75
C THR A 179 18.38 -11.93 -7.04
N ALA A 180 18.20 -11.49 -5.80
CA ALA A 180 19.27 -11.05 -4.91
C ALA A 180 18.91 -11.22 -3.42
N ARG A 181 19.80 -10.85 -2.49
CA ARG A 181 19.44 -10.70 -1.07
C ARG A 181 18.66 -9.41 -0.81
N ARG A 182 18.99 -8.32 -1.49
CA ARG A 182 18.25 -7.05 -1.42
C ARG A 182 18.06 -6.45 -2.80
N GLY A 183 16.85 -6.00 -3.12
CA GLY A 183 16.53 -5.47 -4.45
C GLY A 183 16.64 -6.58 -5.49
N GLY A 184 15.66 -7.49 -5.52
CA GLY A 184 15.73 -8.68 -6.39
C GLY A 184 16.02 -8.33 -7.84
N ALA A 185 15.52 -7.20 -8.35
CA ALA A 185 15.99 -6.61 -9.59
C ALA A 185 17.01 -5.48 -9.36
N VAL A 186 16.62 -4.45 -8.60
CA VAL A 186 17.36 -3.19 -8.51
C VAL A 186 17.67 -2.85 -7.07
N PHE A 187 18.95 -2.57 -6.79
CA PHE A 187 19.39 -1.99 -5.53
C PHE A 187 20.02 -0.62 -5.78
N VAL A 188 19.59 0.36 -4.98
CA VAL A 188 20.12 1.72 -4.97
C VAL A 188 20.45 2.11 -3.54
N ALA A 189 21.72 2.43 -3.24
CA ALA A 189 22.11 2.76 -1.88
C ALA A 189 21.58 4.14 -1.43
N GLN A 190 21.32 5.07 -2.36
CA GLN A 190 20.58 6.29 -2.03
C GLN A 190 19.09 6.08 -2.34
N ALA A 191 18.57 6.80 -3.31
CA ALA A 191 17.19 6.71 -3.71
C ALA A 191 17.05 6.80 -5.24
N ILE A 192 15.92 6.31 -5.73
CA ILE A 192 15.42 6.54 -7.07
C ILE A 192 14.40 7.68 -6.97
N ARG A 193 14.54 8.74 -7.75
CA ARG A 193 13.57 9.84 -7.73
C ARG A 193 12.24 9.45 -8.40
N SER A 194 12.28 8.73 -9.52
CA SER A 194 11.07 8.28 -10.21
C SER A 194 11.17 6.84 -10.73
N ILE A 195 10.17 6.02 -10.42
CA ILE A 195 9.98 4.67 -10.96
C ILE A 195 8.71 4.67 -11.81
N THR A 196 8.82 4.32 -13.08
CA THR A 196 7.70 4.32 -14.03
C THR A 196 7.61 3.00 -14.80
N VAL A 197 6.40 2.44 -14.88
CA VAL A 197 6.09 1.27 -15.71
C VAL A 197 4.90 1.60 -16.58
N THR A 198 5.09 1.62 -17.90
CA THR A 198 4.11 2.19 -18.85
C THR A 198 3.91 1.33 -20.09
N ASN A 199 2.76 1.51 -20.76
CA ASN A 199 2.46 0.96 -22.07
C ASN A 199 2.68 -0.57 -22.16
N GLY A 200 1.92 -1.34 -21.38
CA GLY A 200 1.94 -2.81 -21.39
C GLY A 200 3.17 -3.45 -20.75
N SER A 201 3.97 -2.67 -20.00
CA SER A 201 5.25 -3.13 -19.45
C SER A 201 5.10 -3.77 -18.08
N ARG A 202 6.17 -4.45 -17.60
CA ARG A 202 6.14 -5.15 -16.32
C ARG A 202 7.43 -5.10 -15.50
N ILE A 203 7.31 -4.92 -14.19
CA ILE A 203 8.34 -5.28 -13.21
C ILE A 203 7.77 -6.36 -12.31
N SER A 204 8.00 -7.63 -12.65
CA SER A 204 7.24 -8.74 -12.07
C SER A 204 8.12 -9.95 -11.75
N PHE A 205 7.70 -10.73 -10.76
CA PHE A 205 8.36 -11.99 -10.37
C PHE A 205 9.83 -11.86 -9.98
N ASN A 206 10.24 -10.69 -9.49
CA ASN A 206 11.57 -10.53 -8.92
C ASN A 206 11.56 -10.98 -7.46
N SER A 207 12.67 -11.55 -6.99
CA SER A 207 12.76 -12.19 -5.68
C SER A 207 13.94 -11.69 -4.87
N ALA A 208 13.69 -11.31 -3.61
CA ALA A 208 14.71 -11.00 -2.64
C ALA A 208 14.68 -11.98 -1.46
N SER A 209 15.83 -12.54 -1.08
CA SER A 209 15.95 -13.34 0.15
C SER A 209 15.91 -12.49 1.44
N GLY A 210 15.97 -11.16 1.31
CA GLY A 210 15.75 -10.17 2.36
C GLY A 210 14.67 -9.17 1.95
N TYR A 211 15.06 -7.95 1.59
CA TYR A 211 14.17 -6.79 1.38
C TYR A 211 14.02 -6.38 -0.09
N GLY A 212 12.86 -5.82 -0.45
CA GLY A 212 12.65 -5.20 -1.77
C GLY A 212 12.69 -6.23 -2.88
N GLY A 213 11.62 -7.01 -3.04
CA GLY A 213 11.61 -8.14 -3.99
C GLY A 213 11.88 -7.70 -5.43
N ALA A 214 11.43 -6.51 -5.84
CA ALA A 214 11.88 -5.88 -7.08
C ALA A 214 12.96 -4.82 -6.81
N VAL A 215 12.65 -3.82 -5.98
CA VAL A 215 13.46 -2.61 -5.79
C VAL A 215 13.75 -2.40 -4.31
N TYR A 216 15.01 -2.08 -4.01
CA TYR A 216 15.45 -1.66 -2.69
C TYR A 216 16.16 -0.31 -2.75
N MET A 217 15.69 0.66 -1.95
CA MET A 217 16.29 1.98 -1.79
C MET A 217 16.73 2.20 -0.34
N ASP A 218 18.04 2.19 -0.08
CA ASP A 218 18.59 2.28 1.29
C ASP A 218 18.44 3.70 1.90
N GLY A 219 18.36 4.73 1.06
CA GLY A 219 18.26 6.13 1.50
C GLY A 219 19.52 6.63 2.22
N SER A 220 20.68 6.02 1.99
CA SER A 220 21.94 6.49 2.58
C SER A 220 22.29 7.89 2.03
N GLY A 221 22.59 8.83 2.92
CA GLY A 221 23.04 10.18 2.53
C GLY A 221 22.00 11.05 1.80
N VAL A 222 20.72 10.65 1.70
CA VAL A 222 19.66 11.55 1.22
C VAL A 222 19.13 12.40 2.37
N ALA A 223 18.73 13.63 2.07
CA ALA A 223 18.12 14.52 3.05
C ALA A 223 16.79 13.94 3.59
N ASN A 224 16.49 14.19 4.86
CA ASN A 224 15.19 13.88 5.43
C ASN A 224 14.07 14.54 4.59
N GLY A 225 13.01 13.78 4.29
CA GLY A 225 11.91 14.27 3.45
C GLY A 225 12.13 14.11 1.95
N PHE A 226 13.20 13.44 1.50
CA PHE A 226 13.28 12.99 0.11
C PHE A 226 12.10 12.06 -0.21
N ASN A 227 11.35 12.41 -1.25
CA ASN A 227 10.16 11.69 -1.67
C ASN A 227 10.31 11.20 -3.11
N ALA A 228 10.20 9.88 -3.32
CA ALA A 228 10.20 9.27 -4.63
C ALA A 228 8.78 9.19 -5.22
N SER A 229 8.67 9.07 -6.55
CA SER A 229 7.40 8.77 -7.22
C SER A 229 7.42 7.36 -7.81
N LEU A 230 6.32 6.62 -7.65
CA LEU A 230 6.11 5.31 -8.25
C LEU A 230 4.80 5.30 -9.03
N SER A 231 4.88 5.05 -10.34
CA SER A 231 3.71 5.04 -11.24
C SER A 231 3.69 3.78 -12.12
N VAL A 232 2.53 3.14 -12.20
CA VAL A 232 2.23 2.02 -13.07
C VAL A 232 1.01 2.38 -13.91
N SER A 233 1.16 2.45 -15.24
CA SER A 233 0.07 2.89 -16.12
C SER A 233 0.04 2.23 -17.50
N GLY A 234 -1.10 2.34 -18.19
CA GLY A 234 -1.25 1.91 -19.59
C GLY A 234 -1.22 0.40 -19.75
N GLY A 235 -1.99 -0.35 -18.95
CA GLY A 235 -2.02 -1.81 -18.98
C GLY A 235 -0.80 -2.48 -18.35
N SER A 236 -0.05 -1.76 -17.52
CA SER A 236 1.24 -2.21 -16.98
C SER A 236 1.12 -2.94 -15.65
N GLN A 237 2.19 -3.64 -15.26
CA GLN A 237 2.16 -4.56 -14.12
C GLN A 237 3.37 -4.43 -13.20
N MET A 238 3.12 -4.41 -11.89
CA MET A 238 4.14 -4.67 -10.88
C MET A 238 3.67 -5.82 -9.98
N ASN A 239 3.78 -7.05 -10.50
CA ASN A 239 3.07 -8.20 -9.94
C ASN A 239 3.99 -9.33 -9.49
N GLY A 240 3.54 -10.09 -8.49
CA GLY A 240 4.19 -11.35 -8.12
C GLY A 240 5.61 -11.20 -7.59
N ASN A 241 6.02 -9.99 -7.19
CA ASN A 241 7.34 -9.76 -6.62
C ASN A 241 7.36 -10.22 -5.16
N ASN A 242 8.46 -10.84 -4.74
CA ASN A 242 8.55 -11.55 -3.48
C ASN A 242 9.78 -11.10 -2.68
N ALA A 243 9.57 -10.64 -1.46
CA ALA A 243 10.62 -10.43 -0.47
C ALA A 243 10.42 -11.42 0.69
N GLN A 244 11.49 -12.03 1.19
CA GLN A 244 11.35 -12.83 2.41
C GLN A 244 11.00 -11.92 3.59
N GLU A 245 11.56 -10.71 3.67
CA GLU A 245 11.36 -9.79 4.79
C GLU A 245 10.29 -8.74 4.53
N GLN A 246 10.61 -7.64 3.82
CA GLN A 246 9.74 -6.46 3.70
C GLN A 246 9.72 -5.94 2.25
N GLY A 247 8.56 -5.44 1.81
CA GLY A 247 8.42 -4.76 0.52
C GLY A 247 8.54 -5.72 -0.67
N GLY A 248 7.50 -6.49 -0.96
CA GLY A 248 7.51 -7.45 -2.07
C GLY A 248 7.87 -6.82 -3.41
N VAL A 249 7.36 -5.62 -3.72
CA VAL A 249 7.84 -4.78 -4.82
C VAL A 249 8.95 -3.88 -4.34
N LEU A 250 8.65 -3.02 -3.37
CA LEU A 250 9.50 -1.90 -3.01
C LEU A 250 9.76 -1.87 -1.50
N TRP A 251 11.04 -1.78 -1.14
CA TRP A 251 11.47 -1.32 0.16
C TRP A 251 12.17 0.03 0.02
N THR A 252 11.79 1.00 0.84
CA THR A 252 12.45 2.31 0.86
C THR A 252 12.60 2.89 2.25
N ALA A 253 13.78 3.46 2.52
CA ALA A 253 14.00 4.30 3.70
C ALA A 253 13.46 5.73 3.54
N CYS A 254 13.09 6.12 2.32
CA CYS A 254 12.61 7.45 1.96
C CYS A 254 11.07 7.53 2.05
N GLY A 255 10.52 8.71 1.77
CA GLY A 255 9.09 8.88 1.57
C GLY A 255 8.68 8.61 0.13
N LEU A 256 7.36 8.54 -0.09
CA LEU A 256 6.79 8.53 -1.43
C LEU A 256 5.90 9.77 -1.61
N ASP A 257 6.16 10.50 -2.68
CA ASP A 257 5.36 11.64 -3.08
C ASP A 257 4.02 11.14 -3.67
N VAL A 258 4.12 10.15 -4.55
CA VAL A 258 2.97 9.52 -5.21
C VAL A 258 3.24 8.03 -5.41
N LEU A 259 2.24 7.22 -5.09
CA LEU A 259 2.07 5.85 -5.57
C LEU A 259 0.81 5.80 -6.45
N SER A 260 0.96 5.60 -7.75
CA SER A 260 -0.17 5.58 -8.70
C SER A 260 -0.23 4.30 -9.50
N VAL A 261 -1.43 3.73 -9.61
CA VAL A 261 -1.75 2.59 -10.48
C VAL A 261 -2.97 2.99 -11.32
N ALA A 262 -2.78 3.20 -12.62
CA ALA A 262 -3.78 3.82 -13.49
C ALA A 262 -3.93 3.10 -14.84
N ASN A 263 -4.99 3.39 -15.57
CA ASN A 263 -5.23 2.93 -16.93
C ASN A 263 -5.11 1.40 -17.10
N ASN A 264 -6.00 0.65 -16.46
CA ASN A 264 -6.06 -0.82 -16.48
C ASN A 264 -4.77 -1.52 -16.03
N SER A 265 -4.06 -0.93 -15.07
CA SER A 265 -2.80 -1.47 -14.57
C SER A 265 -2.97 -2.24 -13.27
N SER A 266 -1.97 -3.04 -12.90
CA SER A 266 -2.03 -3.88 -11.71
C SER A 266 -0.77 -3.80 -10.85
N PHE A 267 -0.98 -3.76 -9.54
CA PHE A 267 0.03 -3.81 -8.50
C PHE A 267 -0.32 -4.91 -7.49
N SER A 268 -0.22 -6.16 -7.96
CA SER A 268 -0.97 -7.28 -7.39
C SER A 268 -0.11 -8.51 -7.11
N ASN A 269 -0.56 -9.36 -6.18
CA ASN A 269 0.07 -10.62 -5.81
C ASN A 269 1.51 -10.49 -5.29
N ASN A 270 1.89 -9.34 -4.75
CA ASN A 270 3.21 -9.14 -4.18
C ASN A 270 3.24 -9.63 -2.72
N THR A 271 4.36 -10.22 -2.32
CA THR A 271 4.48 -10.89 -1.02
C THR A 271 5.70 -10.42 -0.23
N ALA A 272 5.47 -10.14 1.05
CA ALA A 272 6.50 -10.08 2.10
C ALA A 272 6.25 -11.25 3.08
N ARG A 273 7.18 -12.19 3.22
CA ARG A 273 6.90 -13.47 3.90
C ARG A 273 6.95 -13.39 5.42
N ILE A 274 7.88 -12.65 6.01
CA ILE A 274 8.06 -12.67 7.46
C ILE A 274 7.83 -11.30 8.11
N SER A 275 7.76 -10.23 7.32
CA SER A 275 7.58 -8.87 7.84
C SER A 275 6.70 -8.02 6.91
N SER A 276 6.61 -6.73 7.20
CA SER A 276 5.53 -5.83 6.79
C SER A 276 5.64 -5.31 5.35
N GLY A 277 4.51 -4.81 4.84
CA GLY A 277 4.43 -4.16 3.54
C GLY A 277 4.50 -5.17 2.40
N GLY A 278 3.45 -5.99 2.25
CA GLY A 278 3.46 -7.11 1.31
C GLY A 278 3.83 -6.71 -0.11
N ALA A 279 3.45 -5.51 -0.55
CA ALA A 279 3.91 -4.92 -1.80
C ALA A 279 4.90 -3.76 -1.56
N VAL A 280 4.57 -2.81 -0.69
CA VAL A 280 5.41 -1.64 -0.39
C VAL A 280 5.68 -1.51 1.10
N TYR A 281 6.96 -1.32 1.44
CA TYR A 281 7.42 -0.87 2.75
C TYR A 281 8.11 0.49 2.61
N ALA A 282 7.59 1.52 3.28
CA ALA A 282 8.18 2.85 3.32
C ALA A 282 8.49 3.30 4.76
N ARG A 283 9.71 3.73 5.05
CA ARG A 283 10.05 4.25 6.40
C ARG A 283 9.53 5.66 6.66
N GLN A 284 9.20 6.43 5.63
CA GLN A 284 8.66 7.78 5.78
C GLN A 284 7.27 7.88 5.15
N ALA A 285 6.71 9.08 5.17
CA ALA A 285 5.35 9.35 4.74
C ALA A 285 5.12 9.01 3.26
N ILE A 286 3.86 8.69 2.95
CA ILE A 286 3.37 8.54 1.59
C ILE A 286 2.34 9.64 1.37
N ARG A 287 2.67 10.65 0.60
CA ARG A 287 1.79 11.82 0.45
C ARG A 287 0.48 11.46 -0.26
N SER A 288 0.55 10.69 -1.36
CA SER A 288 -0.66 10.30 -2.09
C SER A 288 -0.56 8.88 -2.66
N ILE A 289 -1.68 8.15 -2.58
CA ILE A 289 -1.91 6.88 -3.25
C ILE A 289 -3.15 7.05 -4.15
N ALA A 290 -3.04 6.68 -5.42
CA ALA A 290 -4.15 6.76 -6.38
C ALA A 290 -4.25 5.48 -7.22
N ILE A 291 -5.41 4.82 -7.15
CA ILE A 291 -5.76 3.65 -7.97
C ILE A 291 -6.95 4.05 -8.84
N SER A 292 -6.77 4.16 -10.15
CA SER A 292 -7.78 4.70 -11.08
C SER A 292 -7.91 3.93 -12.39
N ASP A 293 -8.98 4.21 -13.13
CA ASP A 293 -9.24 3.76 -14.51
C ASP A 293 -9.14 2.24 -14.68
N GLY A 294 -9.89 1.48 -13.89
CA GLY A 294 -9.97 0.03 -13.96
C GLY A 294 -8.76 -0.70 -13.36
N SER A 295 -7.94 0.00 -12.56
CA SER A 295 -6.70 -0.56 -12.02
C SER A 295 -6.88 -1.31 -10.71
N GLN A 296 -5.89 -2.13 -10.36
CA GLN A 296 -5.99 -3.10 -9.26
C GLN A 296 -4.77 -3.07 -8.34
N MET A 297 -5.01 -3.18 -7.03
CA MET A 297 -3.98 -3.45 -6.02
C MET A 297 -4.43 -4.64 -5.19
N ASP A 298 -4.35 -5.81 -5.79
CA ASP A 298 -5.09 -6.99 -5.33
C ASP A 298 -4.16 -8.13 -4.91
N GLY A 299 -4.58 -8.92 -3.93
CA GLY A 299 -3.89 -10.16 -3.55
C GLY A 299 -2.50 -9.96 -2.95
N ASN A 300 -2.16 -8.75 -2.50
CA ASN A 300 -0.88 -8.50 -1.83
C ASN A 300 -0.90 -9.03 -0.40
N ARG A 301 0.20 -9.67 0.02
CA ARG A 301 0.24 -10.44 1.26
C ARG A 301 1.47 -10.15 2.09
N CYS A 302 1.22 -10.00 3.37
CA CYS A 302 2.21 -10.06 4.43
C CYS A 302 1.90 -11.31 5.28
N LEU A 303 2.80 -12.30 5.31
CA LEU A 303 2.56 -13.54 6.07
C LEU A 303 3.06 -13.39 7.53
N LEU A 304 2.79 -14.41 8.36
CA LEU A 304 3.22 -14.49 9.77
C LEU A 304 2.77 -13.31 10.66
N ASN A 305 1.52 -12.88 10.49
CA ASN A 305 0.87 -11.89 11.36
C ASN A 305 1.53 -10.50 11.43
N SER A 306 2.33 -10.12 10.42
CA SER A 306 2.93 -8.79 10.30
C SER A 306 1.94 -7.75 9.70
N GLN A 307 2.36 -6.51 9.43
CA GLN A 307 1.43 -5.41 9.11
C GLN A 307 1.44 -4.97 7.64
N GLY A 308 0.30 -4.49 7.14
CA GLY A 308 0.19 -3.86 5.83
C GLY A 308 0.29 -4.84 4.67
N GLY A 309 -0.83 -5.45 4.28
CA GLY A 309 -0.82 -6.53 3.29
C GLY A 309 -0.43 -6.06 1.89
N ALA A 310 -0.90 -4.88 1.48
CA ALA A 310 -0.37 -4.18 0.32
C ALA A 310 0.73 -3.20 0.72
N LEU A 311 0.49 -2.40 1.76
CA LEU A 311 1.35 -1.26 2.08
C LEU A 311 1.55 -1.09 3.57
N TYR A 312 2.80 -0.81 3.93
CA TYR A 312 3.22 -0.43 5.26
C TYR A 312 3.99 0.88 5.22
N THR A 313 3.67 1.80 6.14
CA THR A 313 4.51 2.97 6.39
C THR A 313 4.63 3.33 7.87
N LEU A 314 5.81 3.82 8.28
CA LEU A 314 6.02 4.43 9.59
C LEU A 314 5.60 5.92 9.63
N GLY A 315 5.40 6.53 8.47
CA GLY A 315 4.91 7.91 8.33
C GLY A 315 3.40 7.98 8.12
N LEU A 316 2.89 9.20 7.92
CA LEU A 316 1.50 9.42 7.54
C LEU A 316 1.24 9.00 6.09
N ILE A 317 -0.04 8.77 5.80
CA ILE A 317 -0.57 8.74 4.44
C ILE A 317 -1.47 9.96 4.28
N GLY A 318 -1.15 10.85 3.34
CA GLY A 318 -1.95 12.06 3.11
C GLY A 318 -3.30 11.70 2.51
N SER A 319 -3.30 11.08 1.33
CA SER A 319 -4.53 10.67 0.66
C SER A 319 -4.47 9.31 0.02
N LEU A 320 -5.58 8.58 0.06
CA LEU A 320 -5.84 7.39 -0.72
C LEU A 320 -7.12 7.58 -1.56
N TYR A 321 -6.96 7.53 -2.88
CA TYR A 321 -8.05 7.56 -3.85
C TYR A 321 -8.17 6.22 -4.57
N VAL A 322 -9.39 5.67 -4.60
CA VAL A 322 -9.74 4.51 -5.43
C VAL A 322 -10.92 4.94 -6.30
N ALA A 323 -10.69 5.07 -7.60
CA ALA A 323 -11.63 5.70 -8.53
C ALA A 323 -11.78 4.92 -9.83
N ASP A 324 -12.87 5.20 -10.55
CA ASP A 324 -13.11 4.81 -11.93
C ASP A 324 -12.97 3.29 -12.16
N PHE A 325 -13.87 2.52 -11.58
CA PHE A 325 -13.94 1.04 -11.69
C PHE A 325 -12.72 0.29 -11.11
N SER A 326 -11.93 0.93 -10.26
CA SER A 326 -10.73 0.33 -9.67
C SER A 326 -11.02 -0.53 -8.45
N SER A 327 -10.08 -1.43 -8.12
CA SER A 327 -10.20 -2.31 -6.96
C SER A 327 -8.96 -2.39 -6.08
N ILE A 328 -9.24 -2.59 -4.79
CA ILE A 328 -8.28 -3.05 -3.79
C ILE A 328 -8.89 -4.26 -3.08
N SER A 329 -8.46 -5.46 -3.47
CA SER A 329 -9.12 -6.68 -3.05
C SER A 329 -8.20 -7.82 -2.64
N ASN A 330 -8.69 -8.67 -1.73
CA ASN A 330 -8.00 -9.88 -1.30
C ASN A 330 -6.60 -9.67 -0.70
N ASN A 331 -6.32 -8.46 -0.18
CA ASN A 331 -5.07 -8.19 0.51
C ASN A 331 -5.11 -8.73 1.94
N LEU A 332 -3.98 -9.24 2.41
CA LEU A 332 -3.89 -10.00 3.65
C LEU A 332 -2.69 -9.58 4.50
N ALA A 333 -2.93 -9.33 5.79
CA ALA A 333 -1.90 -9.13 6.80
C ALA A 333 -2.36 -9.62 8.17
N GLY A 334 -1.48 -9.60 9.17
CA GLY A 334 -1.87 -9.66 10.58
C GLY A 334 -2.68 -8.43 11.00
N THR A 335 -2.24 -7.24 10.59
CA THR A 335 -2.87 -5.94 10.88
C THR A 335 -2.93 -5.08 9.62
N GLY A 336 -4.09 -4.51 9.30
CA GLY A 336 -4.24 -3.63 8.14
C GLY A 336 -4.12 -4.42 6.84
N GLY A 337 -5.16 -5.20 6.50
CA GLY A 337 -5.13 -6.14 5.38
C GLY A 337 -4.69 -5.50 4.06
N VAL A 338 -5.03 -4.23 3.83
CA VAL A 338 -4.45 -3.40 2.77
C VAL A 338 -3.30 -2.57 3.33
N ILE A 339 -3.60 -1.69 4.27
CA ILE A 339 -2.69 -0.63 4.72
C ILE A 339 -2.53 -0.67 6.23
N PHE A 340 -1.27 -0.52 6.64
CA PHE A 340 -0.90 -0.09 7.98
C PHE A 340 -0.08 1.20 7.92
N THR A 341 -0.45 2.19 8.73
CA THR A 341 0.36 3.40 8.99
C THR A 341 0.56 3.61 10.50
N SER A 342 1.81 3.90 10.89
CA SER A 342 2.17 4.31 12.27
C SER A 342 1.68 5.71 12.66
N GLN A 343 1.16 6.48 11.70
CA GLN A 343 0.62 7.82 11.92
C GLN A 343 -0.82 7.89 11.37
N SER A 344 -1.17 8.98 10.70
CA SER A 344 -2.51 9.26 10.19
C SER A 344 -2.70 8.73 8.77
N LEU A 345 -3.94 8.38 8.43
CA LEU A 345 -4.41 8.29 7.05
C LEU A 345 -5.40 9.44 6.86
N GLU A 346 -4.98 10.58 6.32
CA GLU A 346 -5.78 11.81 6.43
C GLU A 346 -7.06 11.77 5.60
N SER A 347 -7.00 11.28 4.36
CA SER A 347 -8.18 11.15 3.49
C SER A 347 -8.26 9.80 2.80
N LEU A 348 -9.45 9.18 2.86
CA LEU A 348 -9.81 8.01 2.07
C LEU A 348 -11.05 8.30 1.23
N VAL A 349 -10.92 8.21 -0.09
CA VAL A 349 -12.02 8.37 -1.05
C VAL A 349 -12.13 7.15 -1.95
N VAL A 350 -13.34 6.59 -2.03
CA VAL A 350 -13.72 5.54 -2.98
C VAL A 350 -14.86 6.06 -3.84
N SER A 351 -14.66 6.13 -5.14
CA SER A 351 -15.58 6.81 -6.07
C SER A 351 -15.72 6.10 -7.42
N ASN A 352 -16.74 6.47 -8.19
CA ASN A 352 -16.99 6.04 -9.56
C ASN A 352 -16.93 4.51 -9.73
N ASN A 353 -17.85 3.78 -9.09
CA ASN A 353 -17.98 2.32 -9.17
C ASN A 353 -16.76 1.51 -8.67
N SER A 354 -15.96 2.08 -7.79
CA SER A 354 -14.74 1.44 -7.27
C SER A 354 -14.99 0.64 -6.00
N ASN A 355 -14.13 -0.35 -5.72
CA ASN A 355 -14.38 -1.31 -4.66
C ASN A 355 -13.15 -1.65 -3.82
N ILE A 356 -13.31 -1.59 -2.49
CA ILE A 356 -12.35 -2.13 -1.52
C ILE A 356 -13.01 -3.33 -0.84
N SER A 357 -12.54 -4.54 -1.15
CA SER A 357 -13.26 -5.73 -0.70
C SER A 357 -12.41 -6.95 -0.38
N ARG A 358 -12.91 -7.78 0.54
CA ARG A 358 -12.27 -9.06 0.91
C ARG A 358 -10.84 -8.89 1.46
N ASN A 359 -10.52 -7.73 2.02
CA ASN A 359 -9.24 -7.53 2.69
C ASN A 359 -9.35 -8.00 4.14
N ALA A 360 -8.30 -8.66 4.63
CA ALA A 360 -8.34 -9.35 5.92
C ALA A 360 -7.14 -9.03 6.81
N ALA A 361 -7.43 -8.81 8.10
CA ALA A 361 -6.48 -8.81 9.20
C ALA A 361 -6.68 -10.09 10.05
N LEU A 362 -5.65 -10.93 10.13
CA LEU A 362 -5.73 -12.28 10.72
C LEU A 362 -5.03 -12.47 12.08
N SER A 363 -4.34 -11.48 12.62
CA SER A 363 -3.48 -11.70 13.80
C SER A 363 -4.27 -12.05 15.07
N GLN A 364 -3.96 -13.20 15.68
CA GLN A 364 -4.00 -13.41 17.13
C GLN A 364 -2.64 -12.92 17.65
N ILE A 365 -2.57 -11.75 18.27
CA ILE A 365 -1.35 -11.39 19.00
C ILE A 365 -1.38 -12.20 20.31
N ASP A 366 -0.62 -13.29 20.33
CA ASP A 366 -0.47 -14.19 21.47
C ASP A 366 -0.07 -13.40 22.74
N GLY A 367 -0.89 -13.51 23.79
CA GLY A 367 -0.48 -13.34 25.17
C GLY A 367 -0.19 -11.93 25.72
N ASN A 368 -0.04 -10.89 24.89
CA ASN A 368 0.15 -9.51 25.37
C ASN A 368 -0.88 -8.54 24.77
N ASN A 369 -1.54 -7.83 25.67
CA ASN A 369 -2.81 -7.09 25.56
C ASN A 369 -2.84 -5.89 24.58
N ALA A 370 -2.47 -6.05 23.30
CA ALA A 370 -2.53 -4.98 22.31
C ALA A 370 -3.73 -5.16 21.35
N LEU A 371 -4.81 -4.40 21.58
CA LEU A 371 -6.02 -4.32 20.77
C LEU A 371 -5.76 -3.63 19.41
N ILE A 372 -5.09 -4.29 18.46
CA ILE A 372 -4.68 -3.66 17.19
C ILE A 372 -5.13 -4.49 15.99
N SER A 373 -6.25 -4.17 15.32
CA SER A 373 -6.34 -4.27 13.85
C SER A 373 -7.54 -3.54 13.27
N GLY A 374 -7.47 -3.19 11.98
CA GLY A 374 -8.60 -2.91 11.11
C GLY A 374 -8.48 -3.78 9.86
N GLY A 375 -9.61 -4.29 9.34
CA GLY A 375 -9.60 -5.40 8.38
C GLY A 375 -8.97 -5.03 7.04
N ALA A 376 -9.31 -3.87 6.49
CA ALA A 376 -8.62 -3.29 5.33
C ALA A 376 -7.59 -2.24 5.74
N PHE A 377 -7.97 -1.31 6.63
CA PHE A 377 -7.16 -0.16 7.00
C PHE A 377 -6.95 -0.08 8.50
N PHE A 378 -5.70 0.14 8.89
CA PHE A 378 -5.33 0.47 10.26
C PHE A 378 -4.44 1.72 10.30
N SER A 379 -4.81 2.68 11.16
CA SER A 379 -4.01 3.87 11.46
C SER A 379 -3.97 4.11 12.97
N TRP A 380 -2.78 4.39 13.50
CA TRP A 380 -2.58 4.69 14.92
C TRP A 380 -3.05 6.07 15.35
N ARG A 381 -3.29 6.96 14.38
CA ARG A 381 -3.72 8.34 14.64
C ARG A 381 -5.03 8.63 13.91
N SER A 382 -5.07 9.75 13.22
CA SER A 382 -6.32 10.34 12.76
C SER A 382 -6.60 9.97 11.31
N MET A 383 -7.88 9.92 10.98
CA MET A 383 -8.38 10.06 9.64
C MET A 383 -9.31 11.27 9.59
N SER A 384 -9.03 12.25 8.73
CA SER A 384 -9.83 13.48 8.66
C SER A 384 -11.15 13.21 7.92
N THR A 385 -11.10 12.49 6.80
CA THR A 385 -12.27 12.24 5.96
C THR A 385 -12.30 10.83 5.40
N LEU A 386 -13.46 10.19 5.48
CA LEU A 386 -13.81 8.98 4.76
C LEU A 386 -15.01 9.25 3.84
N ARG A 387 -14.82 9.10 2.53
CA ARG A 387 -15.89 9.25 1.54
C ARG A 387 -16.01 8.00 0.67
N VAL A 388 -17.22 7.44 0.59
CA VAL A 388 -17.59 6.39 -0.36
C VAL A 388 -18.75 6.93 -1.18
N THR A 389 -18.55 7.12 -2.48
CA THR A 389 -19.50 7.85 -3.33
C THR A 389 -19.62 7.22 -4.71
N ASP A 390 -20.65 7.64 -5.46
CA ASP A 390 -20.88 7.28 -6.85
C ASP A 390 -20.84 5.77 -7.11
N ASN A 391 -21.78 5.04 -6.47
CA ASN A 391 -21.95 3.58 -6.53
C ASN A 391 -20.75 2.74 -6.09
N SER A 392 -19.86 3.32 -5.29
CA SER A 392 -18.66 2.62 -4.81
C SER A 392 -18.90 1.80 -3.54
N SER A 393 -17.97 0.90 -3.21
CA SER A 393 -18.11 0.09 -2.01
C SER A 393 -16.84 -0.17 -1.19
N ILE A 394 -17.02 -0.24 0.13
CA ILE A 394 -16.09 -0.86 1.08
C ILE A 394 -16.82 -2.03 1.72
N SER A 395 -16.58 -3.26 1.25
CA SER A 395 -17.42 -4.40 1.64
C SER A 395 -16.65 -5.70 1.85
N ARG A 396 -17.18 -6.56 2.72
CA ARG A 396 -16.61 -7.90 3.00
C ARG A 396 -15.17 -7.85 3.51
N ASN A 397 -14.77 -6.76 4.16
CA ASN A 397 -13.48 -6.71 4.86
C ASN A 397 -13.64 -7.34 6.26
N SER A 398 -12.57 -7.94 6.76
CA SER A 398 -12.63 -8.71 8.02
C SER A 398 -11.43 -8.43 8.93
N ALA A 399 -11.72 -8.13 10.20
CA ALA A 399 -10.75 -8.09 11.29
C ALA A 399 -11.08 -9.23 12.26
N LYS A 400 -10.40 -10.37 12.14
CA LYS A 400 -10.88 -11.62 12.76
C LYS A 400 -10.90 -11.57 14.30
N TYR A 401 -9.88 -10.98 14.91
CA TYR A 401 -9.66 -11.03 16.35
C TYR A 401 -9.76 -9.64 17.04
N THR A 402 -10.09 -8.60 16.28
CA THR A 402 -9.92 -7.20 16.70
C THR A 402 -11.04 -6.32 16.13
N ASN A 403 -10.89 -4.99 16.26
CA ASN A 403 -11.94 -4.01 15.96
C ASN A 403 -11.96 -3.62 14.47
N GLY A 404 -12.97 -2.87 14.03
CA GLY A 404 -12.95 -2.18 12.74
C GLY A 404 -12.85 -3.12 11.54
N GLY A 405 -13.91 -3.87 11.27
CA GLY A 405 -13.88 -4.92 10.25
C GLY A 405 -13.46 -4.44 8.86
N ALA A 406 -13.67 -3.16 8.52
CA ALA A 406 -12.99 -2.50 7.42
C ALA A 406 -11.90 -1.52 7.89
N ILE A 407 -12.23 -0.64 8.83
CA ILE A 407 -11.39 0.48 9.23
C ILE A 407 -11.29 0.53 10.75
N ASN A 408 -10.07 0.60 11.28
CA ASN A 408 -9.81 0.95 12.67
C ASN A 408 -8.84 2.13 12.74
N VAL A 409 -9.25 3.19 13.44
CA VAL A 409 -8.52 4.46 13.58
C VAL A 409 -8.63 4.99 14.99
N TYR A 410 -7.71 5.86 15.39
CA TYR A 410 -7.75 6.51 16.69
C TYR A 410 -8.78 7.65 16.74
N THR A 411 -8.76 8.55 15.74
CA THR A 411 -9.81 9.56 15.55
C THR A 411 -10.27 9.62 14.10
N LEU A 412 -11.52 10.02 13.88
CA LEU A 412 -12.16 10.15 12.58
C LEU A 412 -12.92 11.48 12.54
N GLY A 413 -12.63 12.32 11.56
CA GLY A 413 -13.31 13.61 11.39
C GLY A 413 -14.72 13.40 10.86
N SER A 414 -14.87 13.05 9.57
CA SER A 414 -16.17 12.85 8.94
C SER A 414 -16.25 11.57 8.11
N VAL A 415 -17.44 10.97 8.08
CA VAL A 415 -17.78 9.82 7.24
C VAL A 415 -18.96 10.16 6.36
N ALA A 416 -18.84 9.93 5.06
CA ALA A 416 -19.91 10.11 4.09
C ALA A 416 -20.00 8.89 3.15
N VAL A 417 -21.11 8.16 3.22
CA VAL A 417 -21.48 7.11 2.27
C VAL A 417 -22.67 7.62 1.46
N THR A 418 -22.44 7.94 0.18
CA THR A 418 -23.37 8.76 -0.63
C THR A 418 -23.56 8.19 -2.03
N ASN A 419 -24.62 8.63 -2.72
CA ASN A 419 -24.87 8.35 -4.14
C ASN A 419 -24.85 6.84 -4.48
N GLY A 420 -25.74 6.06 -3.84
CA GLY A 420 -25.89 4.62 -4.09
C GLY A 420 -24.78 3.73 -3.52
N SER A 421 -23.85 4.32 -2.75
CA SER A 421 -22.64 3.65 -2.26
C SER A 421 -22.88 2.76 -1.04
N ARG A 422 -21.90 1.90 -0.74
CA ARG A 422 -22.07 0.85 0.27
C ARG A 422 -20.85 0.68 1.17
N MET A 423 -21.08 0.60 2.47
CA MET A 423 -20.10 0.15 3.46
C MET A 423 -20.68 -1.02 4.26
N SER A 424 -20.83 -2.17 3.60
CA SER A 424 -21.68 -3.28 4.07
C SER A 424 -20.92 -4.60 4.15
N PHE A 425 -21.43 -5.55 4.93
CA PHE A 425 -20.87 -6.90 5.07
C PHE A 425 -19.45 -6.96 5.66
N ASN A 426 -19.02 -5.92 6.36
CA ASN A 426 -17.73 -5.93 7.04
C ASN A 426 -17.88 -6.62 8.41
N SER A 427 -16.82 -7.27 8.88
CA SER A 427 -16.88 -8.16 10.04
C SER A 427 -15.72 -7.99 11.00
N ALA A 428 -16.03 -7.82 12.28
CA ALA A 428 -15.10 -7.82 13.41
C ALA A 428 -15.58 -8.85 14.45
N PRO A 429 -15.46 -10.18 14.19
CA PRO A 429 -16.17 -11.21 14.95
C PRO A 429 -15.90 -11.24 16.46
N LEU A 430 -14.73 -10.79 16.90
CA LEU A 430 -14.34 -10.74 18.31
C LEU A 430 -14.14 -9.30 18.84
N GLY A 431 -14.26 -8.30 17.97
CA GLY A 431 -14.03 -6.89 18.31
C GLY A 431 -15.28 -6.01 18.22
N VAL A 432 -15.03 -4.71 18.13
CA VAL A 432 -16.01 -3.62 18.09
C VAL A 432 -16.00 -2.98 16.69
N GLY A 433 -17.13 -2.45 16.21
CA GLY A 433 -17.15 -1.69 14.96
C GLY A 433 -17.02 -2.59 13.73
N GLY A 434 -18.10 -3.27 13.33
CA GLY A 434 -18.01 -4.26 12.25
C GLY A 434 -17.60 -3.66 10.90
N ALA A 435 -17.92 -2.40 10.62
CA ALA A 435 -17.32 -1.65 9.51
C ALA A 435 -16.22 -0.70 10.00
N ILE A 436 -16.56 0.19 10.93
CA ILE A 436 -15.65 1.22 11.45
C ILE A 436 -15.56 1.11 12.97
N ASN A 437 -14.33 1.14 13.47
CA ASN A 437 -14.04 1.39 14.87
C ASN A 437 -13.20 2.67 15.03
N MET A 438 -13.59 3.48 16.00
CA MET A 438 -12.80 4.59 16.52
C MET A 438 -12.49 4.34 18.00
N ASP A 439 -11.20 4.29 18.35
CA ASP A 439 -10.73 3.88 19.68
C ASP A 439 -10.06 5.02 20.48
N GLY A 440 -10.39 6.28 20.20
CA GLY A 440 -9.80 7.43 20.90
C GLY A 440 -9.86 7.23 22.42
N SER A 441 -8.75 7.49 23.11
CA SER A 441 -8.60 7.01 24.50
C SER A 441 -9.70 7.53 25.41
N THR A 442 -10.07 6.70 26.37
CA THR A 442 -11.19 6.92 27.26
C THR A 442 -11.04 8.21 28.07
N ALA A 443 -12.02 9.11 27.90
CA ALA A 443 -12.62 9.97 28.92
C ALA A 443 -12.05 11.37 29.27
N SER A 444 -11.18 12.00 28.46
CA SER A 444 -10.82 13.42 28.69
C SER A 444 -10.78 14.34 27.47
N ASP A 445 -10.68 13.80 26.25
CA ASP A 445 -10.10 14.60 25.17
C ASP A 445 -11.11 15.35 24.29
N GLY A 446 -12.42 15.29 24.58
CA GLY A 446 -13.43 16.08 23.87
C GLY A 446 -13.50 15.85 22.35
N PHE A 447 -12.93 14.75 21.84
CA PHE A 447 -12.93 14.46 20.42
C PHE A 447 -14.31 14.01 19.93
N PHE A 448 -14.74 14.55 18.79
CA PHE A 448 -15.98 14.18 18.12
C PHE A 448 -15.70 13.76 16.67
N THR A 449 -16.35 12.68 16.23
CA THR A 449 -16.67 12.57 14.80
C THR A 449 -17.69 13.65 14.47
N SER A 450 -17.37 14.53 13.53
CA SER A 450 -18.25 15.65 13.15
C SER A 450 -19.56 15.16 12.53
N SER A 451 -19.50 14.12 11.70
CA SER A 451 -20.69 13.53 11.07
C SER A 451 -20.47 12.12 10.56
N LEU A 452 -21.48 11.27 10.73
CA LEU A 452 -21.67 10.01 10.02
C LEU A 452 -22.91 10.16 9.11
N VAL A 453 -22.67 10.32 7.81
CA VAL A 453 -23.71 10.58 6.80
C VAL A 453 -23.86 9.36 5.88
N ILE A 454 -25.09 8.86 5.76
CA ILE A 454 -25.49 7.85 4.79
C ILE A 454 -26.68 8.43 4.00
N SER A 455 -26.47 8.82 2.75
CA SER A 455 -27.50 9.52 1.96
C SER A 455 -27.58 9.07 0.49
N ASN A 456 -28.62 9.51 -0.21
CA ASN A 456 -28.88 9.25 -1.63
C ASN A 456 -28.85 7.75 -1.98
N GLY A 457 -29.68 6.94 -1.33
CA GLY A 457 -29.82 5.50 -1.60
C GLY A 457 -28.65 4.63 -1.12
N SER A 458 -27.83 5.15 -0.20
CA SER A 458 -26.60 4.49 0.28
C SER A 458 -26.83 3.58 1.47
N LYS A 459 -25.89 2.68 1.73
CA LYS A 459 -26.06 1.58 2.71
C LYS A 459 -24.84 1.37 3.60
N MET A 460 -25.07 1.15 4.89
CA MET A 460 -24.10 0.62 5.84
C MET A 460 -24.71 -0.57 6.58
N ASP A 461 -25.08 -1.59 5.79
CA ASP A 461 -25.91 -2.73 6.21
C ASP A 461 -25.08 -3.98 6.51
N ARG A 462 -25.67 -4.89 7.30
CA ARG A 462 -25.18 -6.27 7.49
C ARG A 462 -23.72 -6.33 7.96
N ASN A 463 -23.31 -5.36 8.77
CA ASN A 463 -22.00 -5.36 9.39
C ASN A 463 -22.08 -6.09 10.74
N ILE A 464 -21.04 -6.84 11.09
CA ILE A 464 -21.04 -7.74 12.24
C ILE A 464 -19.88 -7.37 13.17
N ALA A 465 -20.18 -7.15 14.45
CA ALA A 465 -19.20 -6.99 15.51
C ALA A 465 -19.43 -8.03 16.62
N GLY A 466 -18.35 -8.52 17.21
CA GLY A 466 -18.38 -9.44 18.34
C GLY A 466 -18.87 -8.79 19.62
N ARG A 467 -18.55 -7.51 19.82
CA ARG A 467 -18.77 -6.79 21.08
C ARG A 467 -19.83 -5.68 20.97
N ALA A 468 -19.58 -4.63 20.18
CA ALA A 468 -20.49 -3.48 20.07
C ALA A 468 -20.38 -2.78 18.70
N GLY A 469 -21.42 -2.02 18.32
CA GLY A 469 -21.45 -1.22 17.09
C GLY A 469 -21.28 -2.06 15.83
N GLY A 470 -22.32 -2.81 15.44
CA GLY A 470 -22.24 -3.72 14.30
C GLY A 470 -21.77 -3.03 13.01
N ALA A 471 -22.17 -1.79 12.75
CA ALA A 471 -21.66 -0.97 11.65
C ALA A 471 -20.58 0.01 12.11
N PHE A 472 -20.88 0.83 13.11
CA PHE A 472 -20.00 1.89 13.58
C PHE A 472 -19.87 1.85 15.10
N ALA A 473 -18.65 1.97 15.60
CA ALA A 473 -18.38 2.11 17.01
C ALA A 473 -17.37 3.20 17.29
N THR A 474 -17.61 3.98 18.34
CA THR A 474 -16.66 4.97 18.84
C THR A 474 -16.64 5.02 20.36
N THR A 475 -15.44 5.15 20.93
CA THR A 475 -15.19 5.51 22.34
C THR A 475 -15.24 7.03 22.57
N CYS A 476 -15.33 7.83 21.50
CA CYS A 476 -15.43 9.29 21.51
C CYS A 476 -16.90 9.75 21.32
N GLY A 477 -17.10 11.05 21.09
CA GLY A 477 -18.40 11.59 20.73
C GLY A 477 -18.69 11.49 19.22
N LEU A 478 -19.97 11.51 18.86
CA LEU A 478 -20.47 11.65 17.50
C LEU A 478 -21.42 12.85 17.44
N ASN A 479 -21.06 13.89 16.71
CA ASN A 479 -21.89 15.09 16.68
C ASN A 479 -23.20 14.85 15.90
N MET A 480 -23.15 14.17 14.74
CA MET A 480 -24.35 13.90 13.95
C MET A 480 -24.34 12.52 13.32
N LEU A 481 -25.43 11.77 13.52
CA LEU A 481 -25.79 10.61 12.71
C LEU A 481 -26.91 11.00 11.74
N HIS A 482 -26.63 10.95 10.43
CA HIS A 482 -27.55 11.41 9.39
C HIS A 482 -27.79 10.29 8.36
N VAL A 483 -29.02 9.77 8.31
CA VAL A 483 -29.44 8.72 7.35
C VAL A 483 -30.64 9.22 6.54
N THR A 484 -30.43 9.54 5.26
CA THR A 484 -31.46 10.19 4.41
C THR A 484 -31.62 9.63 3.01
N ASP A 485 -32.71 10.02 2.35
CA ASP A 485 -32.93 9.83 0.92
C ASP A 485 -32.89 8.35 0.54
N ASN A 486 -33.75 7.55 1.18
CA ASN A 486 -33.88 6.10 1.01
C ASN A 486 -32.60 5.30 1.35
N SER A 487 -31.83 5.79 2.31
CA SER A 487 -30.61 5.12 2.78
C SER A 487 -30.84 4.20 3.97
N SER A 488 -29.88 3.32 4.26
CA SER A 488 -30.05 2.34 5.35
C SER A 488 -28.81 2.03 6.18
N MET A 489 -29.06 1.75 7.46
CA MET A 489 -28.16 1.07 8.39
C MET A 489 -28.90 -0.10 9.04
N CYS A 490 -29.12 -1.16 8.25
CA CYS A 490 -30.01 -2.26 8.61
C CYS A 490 -29.28 -3.59 8.76
N ASN A 491 -29.87 -4.50 9.53
CA ASN A 491 -29.41 -5.89 9.68
C ASN A 491 -27.97 -6.01 10.22
N SER A 492 -27.48 -5.00 10.91
CA SER A 492 -26.17 -5.05 11.57
C SER A 492 -26.30 -5.69 12.96
N SER A 493 -25.24 -6.37 13.40
CA SER A 493 -25.29 -7.20 14.60
C SER A 493 -24.08 -6.96 15.50
N ALA A 494 -24.34 -6.73 16.79
CA ALA A 494 -23.41 -6.86 17.89
C ALA A 494 -23.72 -8.16 18.67
N VAL A 495 -22.83 -9.15 18.59
CA VAL A 495 -23.09 -10.51 19.12
C VAL A 495 -22.97 -10.57 20.65
N GLY A 496 -22.22 -9.65 21.27
CA GLY A 496 -22.13 -9.53 22.72
C GLY A 496 -21.29 -10.62 23.39
N LEU A 497 -20.15 -10.99 22.80
CA LEU A 497 -19.17 -11.87 23.46
C LEU A 497 -18.70 -11.24 24.78
N VAL A 498 -18.89 -11.94 25.89
CA VAL A 498 -18.50 -11.52 27.23
C VAL A 498 -16.99 -11.77 27.40
N GLY A 499 -16.16 -10.71 27.44
CA GLY A 499 -14.71 -10.85 27.60
C GLY A 499 -13.86 -9.57 27.73
N GLN A 500 -13.19 -9.46 28.88
CA GLN A 500 -12.06 -8.64 29.35
C GLN A 500 -12.12 -7.10 29.48
N ASN A 501 -12.86 -6.31 28.68
CA ASN A 501 -12.68 -4.83 28.71
C ASN A 501 -13.94 -3.97 28.91
N ASN A 502 -14.81 -4.28 29.87
CA ASN A 502 -15.91 -3.41 30.38
C ASN A 502 -16.93 -2.80 29.36
N ILE A 503 -16.78 -2.97 28.04
CA ILE A 503 -17.74 -2.53 27.03
C ILE A 503 -18.86 -3.58 26.98
N LYS A 504 -19.94 -3.33 27.71
CA LYS A 504 -21.14 -4.19 27.71
C LYS A 504 -21.90 -4.05 26.38
N GLY A 505 -21.50 -4.82 25.36
CA GLY A 505 -22.41 -5.46 24.39
C GLY A 505 -23.41 -4.61 23.58
N GLY A 506 -23.26 -3.29 23.47
CA GLY A 506 -24.34 -2.40 23.02
C GLY A 506 -24.34 -2.00 21.53
N GLY A 507 -25.52 -1.65 21.01
CA GLY A 507 -25.67 -0.96 19.72
C GLY A 507 -25.47 -1.84 18.49
N GLY A 508 -26.53 -2.50 18.04
CA GLY A 508 -26.50 -3.42 16.91
C GLY A 508 -26.04 -2.79 15.60
N ALA A 509 -26.31 -1.51 15.35
CA ALA A 509 -25.70 -0.75 14.26
C ALA A 509 -24.65 0.24 14.77
N VAL A 510 -25.00 1.08 15.74
CA VAL A 510 -24.15 2.19 16.20
C VAL A 510 -23.91 2.13 17.70
N PHE A 511 -22.65 2.23 18.10
CA PHE A 511 -22.23 2.37 19.50
C PHE A 511 -21.43 3.67 19.68
N VAL A 512 -21.80 4.48 20.67
CA VAL A 512 -21.09 5.71 21.04
C VAL A 512 -20.85 5.70 22.56
N GLN A 513 -19.61 5.79 23.02
CA GLN A 513 -19.34 5.75 24.46
C GLN A 513 -19.63 7.09 25.15
N GLN A 514 -19.27 8.21 24.52
CA GLN A 514 -19.48 9.56 25.05
C GLN A 514 -20.83 10.13 24.60
N ALA A 515 -20.85 11.22 23.83
CA ALA A 515 -22.06 11.95 23.46
C ALA A 515 -22.47 11.75 22.00
N LEU A 516 -23.79 11.68 21.75
CA LEU A 516 -24.41 11.80 20.42
C LEU A 516 -25.31 13.03 20.41
N ASN A 517 -25.00 14.06 19.61
CA ASN A 517 -25.76 15.32 19.69
C ASN A 517 -27.04 15.29 18.85
N ALA A 518 -26.99 14.70 17.65
CA ALA A 518 -28.14 14.66 16.75
C ALA A 518 -28.26 13.32 16.00
N VAL A 519 -29.51 12.87 15.85
CA VAL A 519 -29.90 11.79 14.94
C VAL A 519 -30.96 12.32 13.97
N VAL A 520 -30.66 12.26 12.69
CA VAL A 520 -31.56 12.65 11.60
C VAL A 520 -31.84 11.42 10.73
N LEU A 521 -33.11 11.05 10.64
CA LEU A 521 -33.58 9.94 9.81
C LEU A 521 -34.72 10.41 8.91
N ALA A 522 -34.45 10.67 7.63
CA ALA A 522 -35.44 11.26 6.73
C ALA A 522 -35.51 10.61 5.34
N GLY A 523 -36.52 11.00 4.56
CA GLY A 523 -36.65 10.61 3.16
C GLY A 523 -36.83 9.11 2.94
N GLY A 524 -37.60 8.41 3.80
CA GLY A 524 -37.87 6.98 3.65
C GLY A 524 -36.74 6.06 4.16
N SER A 525 -35.77 6.61 4.86
CA SER A 525 -34.57 5.90 5.31
C SER A 525 -34.80 4.99 6.51
N ARG A 526 -33.90 4.02 6.72
CA ARG A 526 -34.09 2.96 7.71
C ARG A 526 -32.88 2.70 8.59
N ILE A 527 -33.11 2.56 9.90
CA ILE A 527 -32.17 1.98 10.86
C ILE A 527 -32.94 0.87 11.60
N SER A 528 -33.06 -0.28 10.95
CA SER A 528 -33.98 -1.34 11.39
C SER A 528 -33.34 -2.73 11.36
N SER A 529 -33.96 -3.67 12.07
CA SER A 529 -33.56 -5.09 12.14
C SER A 529 -32.14 -5.27 12.65
N ASN A 530 -31.66 -4.35 13.48
CA ASN A 530 -30.35 -4.40 14.11
C ASN A 530 -30.42 -5.18 15.42
N SER A 531 -29.41 -6.01 15.68
CA SER A 531 -29.40 -6.93 16.82
C SER A 531 -28.25 -6.61 17.77
N ALA A 532 -28.56 -6.36 19.04
CA ALA A 532 -27.60 -6.41 20.14
C ALA A 532 -28.00 -7.61 21.03
N ARG A 533 -27.30 -8.75 20.88
CA ARG A 533 -27.77 -10.03 21.46
C ARG A 533 -27.64 -10.10 22.98
N VAL A 534 -26.57 -9.54 23.55
CA VAL A 534 -26.23 -9.66 24.98
C VAL A 534 -26.17 -8.28 25.68
N GLY A 535 -26.48 -7.19 24.97
CA GLY A 535 -26.45 -5.83 25.52
C GLY A 535 -27.62 -4.93 25.08
N ALA A 536 -27.58 -3.68 25.50
CA ALA A 536 -28.64 -2.70 25.26
C ALA A 536 -28.47 -1.95 23.92
N GLY A 537 -29.45 -1.12 23.53
CA GLY A 537 -29.34 -0.25 22.35
C GLY A 537 -30.16 -0.64 21.11
N GLY A 538 -30.45 -1.93 20.90
CA GLY A 538 -31.12 -2.37 19.65
C GLY A 538 -30.34 -1.92 18.42
N ALA A 539 -30.78 -0.85 17.75
CA ALA A 539 -30.04 -0.15 16.71
C ALA A 539 -28.89 0.76 17.19
N VAL A 540 -29.13 1.63 18.17
CA VAL A 540 -28.19 2.69 18.59
C VAL A 540 -28.03 2.67 20.10
N TYR A 541 -26.79 2.59 20.59
CA TYR A 541 -26.47 2.61 22.01
C TYR A 541 -25.54 3.75 22.39
N MET A 542 -25.78 4.32 23.57
CA MET A 542 -24.87 5.26 24.22
C MET A 542 -24.52 4.82 25.64
N ALA A 543 -23.25 4.86 26.01
CA ALA A 543 -22.76 4.32 27.29
C ALA A 543 -22.75 5.35 28.45
N GLY A 544 -22.72 6.65 28.18
CA GLY A 544 -22.86 7.71 29.19
C GLY A 544 -21.71 7.83 30.20
N SER A 545 -20.52 7.25 29.92
CA SER A 545 -19.39 7.30 30.85
C SER A 545 -18.55 8.57 30.65
N GLY A 546 -18.83 9.63 31.43
CA GLY A 546 -17.99 10.82 31.52
C GLY A 546 -18.79 12.11 31.56
N THR A 547 -18.91 12.69 32.76
CA THR A 547 -19.63 13.92 33.14
C THR A 547 -21.16 13.81 33.21
N THR A 548 -21.67 14.17 34.37
CA THR A 548 -23.05 14.29 34.85
C THR A 548 -23.88 15.37 34.13
N ASN A 549 -23.51 15.76 32.92
CA ASN A 549 -24.28 16.72 32.14
C ASN A 549 -25.35 15.97 31.36
N GLY A 550 -26.63 16.22 31.68
CA GLY A 550 -27.77 15.63 30.96
C GLY A 550 -27.58 15.71 29.44
N PHE A 551 -27.32 14.57 28.82
CA PHE A 551 -27.07 14.49 27.38
C PHE A 551 -28.37 14.70 26.63
N ASN A 552 -28.54 15.91 26.10
CA ASN A 552 -29.69 16.33 25.31
C ASN A 552 -29.49 15.94 23.84
N ILE A 553 -30.10 14.85 23.39
CA ILE A 553 -30.09 14.47 21.96
C ILE A 553 -31.26 15.12 21.23
N SER A 554 -31.00 15.65 20.04
CA SER A 554 -32.05 16.02 19.08
C SER A 554 -32.36 14.84 18.15
N LEU A 555 -33.62 14.38 18.14
CA LEU A 555 -34.11 13.33 17.24
C LEU A 555 -35.11 13.89 16.24
N SER A 556 -34.83 13.72 14.95
CA SER A 556 -35.72 14.06 13.85
C SER A 556 -35.97 12.83 12.98
N ILE A 557 -37.22 12.35 12.94
CA ILE A 557 -37.66 11.25 12.08
C ILE A 557 -38.79 11.75 11.19
N SER A 558 -38.55 11.79 9.86
CA SER A 558 -39.58 12.20 8.89
C SER A 558 -40.55 11.06 8.57
N SER A 559 -41.70 11.41 7.99
CA SER A 559 -42.67 10.43 7.47
C SER A 559 -42.01 9.43 6.52
N GLY A 560 -42.38 8.15 6.65
CA GLY A 560 -41.88 7.04 5.81
C GLY A 560 -40.55 6.43 6.27
N SER A 561 -39.83 7.09 7.18
CA SER A 561 -38.61 6.54 7.79
C SER A 561 -38.92 5.55 8.92
N GLN A 562 -38.00 4.60 9.18
CA GLN A 562 -38.18 3.55 10.20
C GLN A 562 -36.94 3.37 11.08
N MET A 563 -37.13 3.40 12.41
CA MET A 563 -36.08 3.14 13.38
C MET A 563 -36.50 2.12 14.44
N ASP A 564 -35.75 1.03 14.57
CA ASP A 564 -35.91 0.06 15.67
C ASP A 564 -35.04 0.50 16.86
N ALA A 565 -35.51 1.51 17.57
CA ALA A 565 -34.79 2.12 18.67
C ALA A 565 -35.06 1.43 20.02
N LYS A 566 -34.00 0.99 20.70
CA LYS A 566 -33.99 0.75 22.16
C LYS A 566 -32.93 1.63 22.80
N PHE A 567 -33.31 2.88 23.06
CA PHE A 567 -32.44 3.84 23.74
C PHE A 567 -32.38 3.54 25.24
N SER A 568 -31.18 3.45 25.80
CA SER A 568 -30.93 3.31 27.26
C SER A 568 -29.93 4.37 27.70
N GLY A 569 -30.20 5.08 28.80
CA GLY A 569 -29.31 6.12 29.34
C GLY A 569 -29.45 7.52 28.73
N ILE A 570 -30.60 7.85 28.12
CA ILE A 570 -30.81 9.09 27.35
C ILE A 570 -31.96 9.94 27.94
N THR A 571 -31.76 11.26 28.00
CA THR A 571 -32.80 12.26 28.28
C THR A 571 -33.08 13.06 27.00
N TRP A 572 -34.33 13.09 26.51
CA TRP A 572 -34.69 13.76 25.25
C TRP A 572 -35.00 15.24 25.45
N ARG A 573 -34.41 16.12 24.63
CA ARG A 573 -34.69 17.58 24.66
C ARG A 573 -35.91 17.97 23.83
N SER A 574 -36.09 17.31 22.68
CA SER A 574 -37.21 17.52 21.77
C SER A 574 -37.35 16.33 20.81
N ILE A 575 -38.55 15.77 20.70
CA ILE A 575 -38.92 14.81 19.65
C ILE A 575 -39.81 15.57 18.67
N CYS A 576 -39.29 15.91 17.49
CA CYS A 576 -40.14 16.47 16.44
C CYS A 576 -40.66 15.32 15.57
N HIS A 577 -41.93 14.97 15.75
CA HIS A 577 -42.60 13.91 15.01
C HIS A 577 -43.57 14.55 14.00
N GLN A 578 -43.25 14.50 12.72
CA GLN A 578 -44.14 15.00 11.66
C GLN A 578 -44.88 13.84 10.96
N SER A 579 -45.87 13.24 11.65
CA SER A 579 -47.10 12.67 11.06
C SER A 579 -47.89 11.84 12.08
N ARG A 580 -49.22 12.02 12.11
CA ARG A 580 -50.16 11.47 13.10
C ARG A 580 -50.62 10.01 12.89
N ASN A 581 -50.06 9.25 11.95
CA ASN A 581 -50.42 7.85 11.74
C ASN A 581 -49.14 7.08 11.35
N TRP A 582 -49.01 5.81 11.75
CA TRP A 582 -47.86 4.86 11.62
C TRP A 582 -46.93 4.75 12.85
N PRO A 583 -46.62 3.52 13.33
CA PRO A 583 -45.72 3.32 14.47
C PRO A 583 -44.27 3.46 14.00
N ALA A 584 -43.77 4.69 13.91
CA ALA A 584 -42.41 4.99 13.45
C ALA A 584 -41.30 4.51 14.42
N ILE A 585 -41.68 4.17 15.65
CA ILE A 585 -40.80 3.60 16.69
C ILE A 585 -41.44 2.29 17.18
N ARG A 586 -40.78 1.15 16.97
CA ARG A 586 -41.16 -0.14 17.57
C ARG A 586 -40.14 -0.50 18.67
N GLY A 587 -40.42 -0.16 19.93
CA GLY A 587 -39.55 -0.49 21.08
C GLY A 587 -39.98 0.15 22.41
N ARG A 588 -39.63 -0.47 23.55
CA ARG A 588 -39.79 0.11 24.91
C ARG A 588 -38.75 1.23 25.12
N ILE A 589 -39.20 2.44 25.45
CA ILE A 589 -38.36 3.46 26.09
C ILE A 589 -38.22 3.05 27.57
N GLN A 590 -37.04 2.63 28.01
CA GLN A 590 -36.76 2.45 29.45
C GLN A 590 -36.23 3.77 30.02
N GLN A 591 -37.11 4.55 30.64
CA GLN A 591 -36.70 5.64 31.52
C GLN A 591 -36.27 5.03 32.87
N HIS A 592 -35.05 5.30 33.31
CA HIS A 592 -34.71 5.17 34.73
C HIS A 592 -35.25 6.41 35.44
N GLN A 593 -36.27 6.22 36.28
CA GLN A 593 -36.81 7.27 37.15
C GLN A 593 -35.70 7.83 38.05
N TRP A 594 -35.52 9.14 38.03
CA TRP A 594 -34.95 9.88 39.17
C TRP A 594 -36.11 10.63 39.82
N GLN A 595 -36.20 10.51 41.15
CA GLN A 595 -37.22 11.16 41.97
C GLN A 595 -37.16 12.68 41.78
N HIS A 596 -38.30 13.28 41.49
CA HIS A 596 -38.50 14.71 41.71
C HIS A 596 -38.43 14.96 43.22
N SER A 597 -37.43 15.69 43.69
CA SER A 597 -37.59 16.51 44.89
C SER A 597 -38.15 17.86 44.44
N SER A 598 -39.34 18.16 44.97
CA SER A 598 -40.15 19.37 44.82
C SER A 598 -39.38 20.68 44.95
#